data_AF-A0A2V9MSN0-F1
#
_entry.id   AF-A0A2V9MSN0-F1
#
_cell.length_a   1.000
_cell.length_b   1.000
_cell.length_c   1.000
_cell.angle_alpha   90.00
_cell.angle_beta   90.00
_cell.angle_gamma   90.00
#
_symmetry.space_group_name_H-M   'P 1'
#
loop_
_entity.id
_entity.type
_entity.pdbx_description
1 polymer ?
#
loop_
_entity_poly.entity_id
_entity_poly.type
_entity_poly.pdbx_seq_one_letter_code
_entity_poly.pdbx_strand_id
1 'polypeptide(L)'
;GFYGFGGYSGDSDMKKLTAETGGRLIEVGNKTEKLKQAFDQISEELRSQYNIGYVPTNSVKNGGFRRVQIRSKDGYKIQARSGYFAMPDKD
;
A
#
# COMPACT_ATOMS: atom_id res chain seq x y z
N GLY A 1 24.52 10.33 -24.48
CA GLY A 1 25.17 10.02 -23.19
C GLY A 1 24.12 9.43 -22.28
N PHE A 2 24.28 8.16 -21.91
CA PHE A 2 23.32 7.40 -21.10
C PHE A 2 23.72 7.50 -19.63
N TYR A 3 22.94 8.23 -18.83
CA TYR A 3 23.12 8.26 -17.38
C TYR A 3 22.45 7.03 -16.74
N GLY A 4 23.28 6.22 -16.07
CA GLY A 4 22.92 5.63 -14.78
C GLY A 4 22.15 4.33 -14.77
N PHE A 5 22.82 3.22 -15.10
CA PHE A 5 22.53 1.92 -14.50
C PHE A 5 22.90 2.00 -13.00
N GLY A 6 21.91 2.22 -12.14
CA GLY A 6 22.07 2.25 -10.69
C GLY A 6 20.75 1.86 -10.04
N GLY A 7 20.39 0.58 -10.11
CA GLY A 7 19.22 0.05 -9.41
C GLY A 7 19.44 0.18 -7.91
N TYR A 8 18.81 1.18 -7.29
CA TYR A 8 18.81 1.36 -5.86
C TYR A 8 18.10 0.15 -5.23
N SER A 9 18.83 -0.70 -4.51
CA SER A 9 18.24 -1.80 -3.73
C SER A 9 17.10 -1.32 -2.82
N GLY A 10 17.22 -0.11 -2.28
CA GLY A 10 16.20 0.52 -1.46
C GLY A 10 14.87 0.81 -2.16
N ASP A 11 14.84 1.04 -3.48
CA ASP A 11 13.57 1.28 -4.19
C ASP A 11 12.68 0.04 -4.18
N SER A 12 13.28 -1.12 -4.45
CA SER A 12 12.59 -2.42 -4.43
C SER A 12 12.03 -2.74 -3.04
N ASP A 13 12.81 -2.51 -1.99
CA ASP A 13 12.39 -2.77 -0.62
C ASP A 13 11.26 -1.82 -0.20
N MET A 14 11.36 -0.52 -0.52
CA MET A 14 10.32 0.45 -0.24
C MET A 14 9.03 0.16 -1.01
N LYS A 15 9.15 -0.27 -2.27
CA LYS A 15 8.00 -0.70 -3.07
C LYS A 15 7.32 -1.92 -2.45
N LYS A 16 8.09 -2.90 -1.95
CA LYS A 16 7.54 -4.07 -1.27
C LYS A 16 6.81 -3.69 0.02
N LEU A 17 7.44 -2.88 0.87
CA LEU A 17 6.85 -2.42 2.13
C LEU A 17 5.56 -1.62 1.93
N THR A 18 5.56 -0.71 0.96
CA THR A 18 4.36 0.09 0.65
C THR A 18 3.25 -0.78 0.06
N ALA A 19 3.57 -1.74 -0.82
CA ALA A 19 2.57 -2.64 -1.39
C ALA A 19 1.91 -3.54 -0.33
N GLU A 20 2.66 -4.06 0.64
CA GLU A 20 2.11 -4.92 1.69
C GLU A 20 1.14 -4.17 2.62
N THR A 21 1.39 -2.89 2.85
CA THR A 21 0.54 -2.00 3.66
C THR A 21 -0.63 -1.38 2.88
N GLY A 22 -0.66 -1.55 1.56
CA GLY A 22 -1.69 -1.00 0.69
C GLY A 22 -1.40 0.41 0.17
N GLY A 23 -0.21 0.93 0.40
CA GLY A 23 0.26 2.19 -0.18
C GLY A 23 0.88 2.02 -1.57
N ARG A 24 1.47 3.10 -2.09
CA ARG A 24 2.35 3.08 -3.27
C ARG A 24 3.60 3.91 -3.02
N LEU A 25 4.65 3.58 -3.74
CA LEU A 25 5.83 4.43 -3.83
C LEU A 25 5.56 5.58 -4.82
N ILE A 26 5.95 6.81 -4.44
CA ILE A 26 5.92 7.98 -5.32
C ILE A 26 7.34 8.51 -5.44
N GLU A 27 7.91 8.41 -6.64
CA GLU A 27 9.29 8.81 -6.92
C GLU A 27 9.35 10.29 -7.35
N VAL A 28 9.80 11.15 -6.46
CA VAL A 28 9.90 12.60 -6.70
C VAL A 28 11.30 13.04 -7.14
N GLY A 29 12.34 12.24 -6.86
CA GLY A 29 13.74 12.58 -7.11
C GLY A 29 14.11 13.96 -6.54
N ASN A 30 14.90 14.73 -7.28
CA ASN A 30 15.30 16.11 -6.90
C ASN A 30 14.45 17.19 -7.61
N LYS A 31 13.25 16.86 -8.09
CA LYS A 31 12.41 17.79 -8.87
C LYS A 31 11.22 18.28 -8.06
N THR A 32 11.21 19.57 -7.73
CA THR A 32 10.11 20.22 -6.98
C THR A 32 8.76 20.10 -7.69
N GLU A 33 8.73 20.11 -9.02
CA GLU A 33 7.48 19.92 -9.79
C GLU A 33 6.87 18.54 -9.57
N LYS A 34 7.68 17.47 -9.53
CA LYS A 34 7.21 16.11 -9.24
C LYS A 34 6.66 16.01 -7.82
N LEU A 35 7.28 16.70 -6.87
CA LEU A 35 6.78 16.77 -5.49
C LEU A 35 5.41 17.45 -5.43
N LYS A 36 5.22 18.57 -6.13
CA LYS A 36 3.91 19.23 -6.20
C LYS A 36 2.85 18.30 -6.81
N GLN A 37 3.18 17.63 -7.91
CA GLN A 37 2.27 16.65 -8.54
C GLN A 37 1.93 15.49 -7.61
N ALA A 38 2.90 15.01 -6.81
CA ALA A 38 2.65 13.98 -5.81
C ALA A 38 1.63 14.44 -4.76
N PHE A 39 1.75 15.66 -4.25
CA PHE A 39 0.79 16.24 -3.32
C PHE A 39 -0.60 16.42 -3.92
N ASP A 40 -0.67 16.87 -5.18
CA ASP A 40 -1.95 17.03 -5.90
C ASP A 40 -2.64 15.65 -6.03
N GLN A 41 -1.92 14.60 -6.42
CA GLN A 41 -2.44 13.23 -6.51
C GLN A 41 -2.92 12.67 -5.17
N ILE A 42 -2.16 12.87 -4.09
CA ILE A 42 -2.55 12.43 -2.74
C ILE A 42 -3.82 13.16 -2.30
N SER A 43 -3.93 14.45 -2.59
CA SER A 43 -5.09 15.27 -2.24
C SER A 43 -6.37 14.82 -2.96
N GLU A 44 -6.26 14.43 -4.23
CA GLU A 44 -7.39 13.84 -4.99
C GLU A 44 -7.81 12.48 -4.43
N GLU A 45 -6.83 11.64 -4.06
CA GLU A 45 -7.08 10.31 -3.51
C GLU A 45 -7.77 10.35 -2.14
N LEU A 46 -7.35 11.26 -1.25
CA LEU A 46 -7.95 11.43 0.07
C LEU A 46 -9.45 11.78 0.00
N ARG A 47 -9.91 12.37 -1.11
CA ARG A 47 -11.33 12.67 -1.34
C ARG A 47 -12.15 11.45 -1.74
N SER A 48 -11.49 10.36 -2.13
CA SER A 48 -12.11 9.14 -2.66
C SER A 48 -11.77 7.90 -1.83
N GLN A 49 -11.41 8.07 -0.55
CA GLN A 49 -11.09 6.94 0.31
C GLN A 49 -12.37 6.27 0.84
N TYR A 50 -12.52 4.99 0.55
CA TYR A 50 -13.59 4.16 1.09
C TYR A 50 -13.05 3.26 2.19
N ASN A 51 -13.78 3.16 3.31
CA ASN A 51 -13.47 2.22 4.39
C ASN A 51 -14.44 1.04 4.33
N ILE A 52 -13.91 -0.19 4.30
CA ILE A 52 -14.70 -1.41 4.25
C ILE A 52 -14.39 -2.23 5.50
N GLY A 53 -15.39 -2.42 6.34
CA GLY A 53 -15.32 -3.33 7.48
C GLY A 53 -15.65 -4.76 7.04
N TYR A 54 -14.85 -5.73 7.48
CA TYR A 54 -15.17 -7.14 7.32
C TYR A 54 -14.88 -7.89 8.64
N VAL A 55 -15.74 -8.86 8.96
CA VAL A 55 -15.53 -9.75 10.11
C VAL A 55 -14.99 -11.09 9.58
N PRO A 56 -13.83 -11.56 10.05
CA PRO A 56 -13.30 -12.85 9.63
C PRO A 56 -14.19 -13.99 10.14
N THR A 57 -14.42 -15.01 9.31
CA THR A 57 -15.13 -16.23 9.71
C THR A 57 -14.31 -17.10 10.66
N ASN A 58 -12.98 -17.00 10.62
CA ASN A 58 -12.08 -17.65 11.56
C ASN A 58 -11.93 -16.77 12.83
N SER A 59 -12.39 -17.24 13.98
CA SER A 59 -12.27 -16.55 15.26
C SER A 59 -10.95 -16.82 15.99
N VAL A 60 -10.14 -17.79 15.54
CA VAL A 60 -8.91 -18.22 16.22
C VAL A 60 -7.80 -17.18 16.07
N LYS A 61 -7.41 -16.54 17.17
CA LYS A 61 -6.31 -15.57 17.25
C LYS A 61 -4.99 -16.25 17.63
N ASN A 62 -4.38 -16.99 16.71
CA ASN A 62 -3.15 -17.76 16.93
C ASN A 62 -1.85 -17.04 16.52
N GLY A 63 -1.91 -15.74 16.24
CA GLY A 63 -0.78 -14.98 15.70
C GLY A 63 -0.52 -15.20 14.20
N GLY A 64 -1.28 -16.07 13.53
CA GLY A 64 -1.12 -16.35 12.11
C GLY A 64 -1.44 -15.14 11.21
N PHE A 65 -0.73 -15.05 10.08
CA PHE A 65 -1.02 -14.05 9.04
C PHE A 65 -2.29 -14.43 8.27
N ARG A 66 -3.25 -13.50 8.20
CA ARG A 66 -4.49 -13.62 7.44
C ARG A 66 -4.41 -12.72 6.22
N ARG A 67 -4.36 -13.33 5.04
CA ARG A 67 -4.37 -12.62 3.77
C ARG A 67 -5.75 -12.03 3.49
N VAL A 68 -5.78 -10.77 3.06
CA VAL A 68 -6.99 -10.07 2.61
C VAL A 68 -6.84 -9.81 1.11
N GLN A 69 -7.86 -10.15 0.33
CA GLN A 69 -7.90 -9.83 -1.09
C GLN A 69 -9.21 -9.12 -1.39
N ILE A 70 -9.11 -7.88 -1.87
CA ILE A 70 -10.24 -7.11 -2.35
C ILE A 70 -10.25 -7.21 -3.88
N ARG A 71 -11.42 -7.48 -4.46
CA ARG A 71 -11.64 -7.52 -5.90
C ARG A 71 -12.77 -6.55 -6.23
N SER A 72 -12.53 -5.68 -7.20
CA SER A 72 -13.56 -4.79 -7.73
C SER A 72 -14.24 -5.50 -8.90
N LYS A 73 -15.56 -5.29 -9.04
CA LYS A 73 -16.31 -5.78 -10.20
C LYS A 73 -15.98 -4.95 -11.45
N ASP A 74 -15.75 -3.66 -11.24
CA ASP A 74 -15.39 -2.70 -12.28
C ASP A 74 -13.89 -2.43 -12.27
N GLY A 75 -13.33 -1.90 -13.35
CA GLY A 75 -11.88 -1.71 -13.58
C GLY A 75 -11.16 -0.70 -12.66
N TYR A 76 -11.64 -0.49 -11.44
CA TYR A 76 -11.02 0.37 -10.44
C TYR A 76 -9.69 -0.19 -9.94
N LYS A 77 -8.73 0.71 -9.74
CA LYS A 77 -7.46 0.40 -9.09
C LYS A 77 -7.68 0.29 -7.58
N ILE A 78 -7.43 -0.89 -7.03
CA ILE A 78 -7.56 -1.13 -5.59
C ILE A 78 -6.19 -0.97 -4.93
N GLN A 79 -6.15 -0.17 -3.86
CA GLN A 79 -5.01 -0.04 -2.95
C GLN A 79 -5.47 -0.47 -1.56
N ALA A 80 -4.98 -1.63 -1.09
CA ALA A 80 -5.41 -2.22 0.16
C ALA A 80 -4.30 -3.04 0.80
N ARG A 81 -4.30 -3.13 2.12
CA ARG A 81 -3.37 -3.98 2.88
C ARG A 81 -3.47 -5.44 2.42
N SER A 82 -2.33 -6.11 2.32
CA SER A 82 -2.27 -7.52 1.90
C SER A 82 -2.82 -8.50 2.96
N GLY A 83 -2.92 -8.06 4.22
CA GLY A 83 -3.43 -8.87 5.31
C GLY A 83 -3.14 -8.28 6.69
N TYR A 84 -3.35 -9.09 7.72
CA TYR A 84 -3.04 -8.75 9.11
C TYR A 84 -2.65 -9.99 9.91
N PHE A 85 -1.95 -9.79 11.03
CA PHE A 85 -1.65 -10.86 11.99
C PHE A 85 -2.78 -10.93 13.02
N ALA A 86 -3.32 -12.13 13.25
CA ALA A 86 -4.38 -12.37 14.22
C ALA A 86 -3.78 -12.56 15.62
N MET A 87 -3.26 -11.49 16.21
CA MET A 87 -2.60 -11.52 17.52
C MET A 87 -3.57 -12.01 18.61
N PRO A 88 -3.12 -12.88 19.54
CA PRO A 88 -3.87 -13.19 20.75
C PRO A 88 -4.16 -11.90 21.53
N ASP A 89 -5.26 -11.90 22.28
CA ASP A 89 -5.53 -10.80 23.20
C ASP A 89 -4.39 -10.76 24.24
N LYS A 90 -3.86 -9.56 24.51
CA LYS A 90 -2.91 -9.38 25.61
C LYS A 90 -3.72 -9.43 26.91
N ASP A 91 -3.37 -10.35 27.79
CA ASP A 91 -3.86 -10.41 29.17
C ASP A 91 -3.57 -9.10 29.94
#